data_AF-A0A917P7G8-F1
#
_entry.id   AF-A0A917P7G8-F1
#
_cell.length_a   1.000
_cell.length_b   1.000
_cell.length_c   1.000
_cell.angle_alpha   90.00
_cell.angle_beta   90.00
_cell.angle_gamma   90.00
#
_symmetry.space_group_name_H-M   'P 1'
#
loop_
_entity.id
_entity.type
_entity.pdbx_description
1 polymer ?
#
loop_
_entity_poly.entity_id
_entity_poly.type
_entity_poly.pdbx_seq_one_letter_code
_entity_poly.pdbx_strand_id
1 'polypeptide(L)'
;MVFTPKNPGVTTSSTIQPSGAIAYWRTNPQPGDAMTDLGYIVVSNRNKNQTTFDVNGNRTGTEVLLKRIVKSSSETITFYSKNNSDSDILALHSGTSAVVGSSGTGITGVTGFTDTAAPANGDFVLVGQSPDASALVQVAWFPYAQLSGSGEATEDILRYPQFDVTNLAWASNFSTVIDSKLAPYVTSSSAVKVVFLVPQAQLDAVLTAIQGTSAAPAFQTSHAYALNDIVRPTTANGFTYKATTAGTSASTEPTWPTAANSTVTSGTATFTRQ
;
A
#
# COMPACT_ATOMS: atom_id res chain seq x y z
N MET A 1 -20.77 4.43 -1.74
CA MET A 1 -20.19 5.39 -2.69
C MET A 1 -19.97 4.62 -3.98
N VAL A 2 -20.89 4.80 -4.94
CA VAL A 2 -20.91 4.03 -6.19
C VAL A 2 -20.05 4.79 -7.19
N PHE A 3 -18.99 4.17 -7.68
CA PHE A 3 -18.20 4.68 -8.79
C PHE A 3 -18.75 4.05 -10.07
N THR A 4 -19.48 4.81 -10.88
CA THR A 4 -19.96 4.37 -12.19
C THR A 4 -19.08 5.02 -13.26
N PRO A 5 -18.26 4.27 -14.02
CA PRO A 5 -17.70 4.79 -15.25
C PRO A 5 -18.60 4.29 -16.40
N LYS A 6 -19.48 5.15 -16.90
CA LYS A 6 -20.01 4.96 -18.25
C LYS A 6 -20.18 6.34 -18.86
N ASN A 7 -19.32 6.65 -19.82
CA ASN A 7 -19.44 7.85 -20.64
C ASN A 7 -19.90 7.42 -22.04
N PRO A 8 -21.21 7.17 -22.25
CA PRO A 8 -21.71 6.73 -23.54
C PRO A 8 -21.78 7.96 -24.48
N GLY A 9 -20.79 8.12 -25.36
CA GLY A 9 -20.86 9.10 -26.45
C GLY A 9 -19.57 9.84 -26.85
N VAL A 10 -18.39 9.49 -26.31
CA VAL A 10 -17.16 10.22 -26.62
C VAL A 10 -16.46 9.64 -27.86
N THR A 11 -16.40 10.42 -28.94
CA THR A 11 -15.84 10.02 -30.26
C THR A 11 -14.38 10.40 -30.47
N THR A 12 -13.73 11.07 -29.50
CA THR A 12 -12.33 11.47 -29.58
C THR A 12 -11.61 11.26 -28.24
N SER A 13 -10.42 10.65 -28.27
CA SER A 13 -9.64 10.34 -27.06
C SER A 13 -9.22 11.58 -26.26
N SER A 14 -9.13 12.75 -26.90
CA SER A 14 -8.79 14.04 -26.27
C SER A 14 -9.92 14.67 -25.46
N THR A 15 -11.16 14.16 -25.54
CA THR A 15 -12.32 14.64 -24.77
C THR A 15 -12.79 13.64 -23.71
N ILE A 16 -12.11 12.50 -23.58
CA ILE A 16 -12.32 11.57 -22.47
C ILE A 16 -11.79 12.25 -21.22
N GLN A 17 -12.69 12.89 -20.47
CA GLN A 17 -12.40 13.45 -19.16
C GLN A 17 -11.94 12.30 -18.26
N PRO A 18 -10.69 12.30 -17.79
CA PRO A 18 -10.17 11.16 -17.05
C PRO A 18 -10.60 11.34 -15.58
N SER A 19 -11.88 11.06 -15.31
CA SER A 19 -12.43 10.97 -13.97
C SER A 19 -12.24 9.56 -13.45
N GLY A 20 -11.55 9.40 -12.32
CA GLY A 20 -11.28 8.07 -11.75
C GLY A 20 -10.23 8.11 -10.65
N ALA A 21 -9.86 6.94 -10.15
CA ALA A 21 -8.74 6.80 -9.22
C ALA A 21 -7.51 6.31 -9.99
N ILE A 22 -6.39 7.02 -9.83
CA ILE A 22 -5.08 6.51 -10.20
C ILE A 22 -4.48 5.82 -8.99
N ALA A 23 -3.87 4.66 -9.21
CA ALA A 23 -3.15 3.96 -8.17
C ALA A 23 -1.63 4.10 -8.38
N TYR A 24 -0.91 4.27 -7.29
CA TYR A 24 0.55 4.24 -7.27
C TYR A 24 1.03 3.18 -6.30
N TRP A 25 2.13 2.52 -6.64
CA TRP A 25 2.76 1.50 -5.83
C TRP A 25 4.24 1.74 -5.67
N ARG A 26 4.79 1.38 -4.51
CA ARG A 26 6.23 1.39 -4.27
C ARG A 26 6.64 0.25 -3.36
N THR A 27 7.46 -0.67 -3.87
CA THR A 27 7.96 -1.82 -3.11
C THR A 27 9.03 -1.38 -2.10
N ASN A 28 8.94 -1.85 -0.86
CA ASN A 28 9.92 -1.62 0.22
C ASN A 28 10.43 -0.16 0.33
N PRO A 29 9.50 0.81 0.48
CA PRO A 29 9.74 2.23 0.27
C PRO A 29 10.87 2.80 1.12
N GLN A 30 11.92 3.31 0.47
CA GLN A 30 12.90 4.21 1.07
C GLN A 30 12.56 5.68 0.75
N PRO A 31 13.06 6.63 1.56
CA PRO A 31 12.92 8.05 1.24
C PRO A 31 13.53 8.36 -0.13
N GLY A 32 12.72 8.88 -1.06
CA GLY A 32 13.18 9.27 -2.41
C GLY A 32 13.01 8.22 -3.51
N ASP A 33 12.60 6.99 -3.18
CA ASP A 33 12.23 5.99 -4.17
C ASP A 33 10.98 6.43 -4.95
N ALA A 34 11.05 6.37 -6.28
CA ALA A 34 9.96 6.73 -7.16
C ALA A 34 8.76 5.79 -6.98
N MET A 35 7.56 6.36 -7.04
CA MET A 35 6.33 5.58 -7.12
C MET A 35 6.10 5.09 -8.54
N THR A 36 5.73 3.82 -8.68
CA THR A 36 5.20 3.27 -9.92
C THR A 36 3.76 3.73 -10.11
N ASP A 37 3.46 4.33 -11.24
CA ASP A 37 2.10 4.64 -11.67
C ASP A 37 1.43 3.38 -12.22
N LEU A 38 0.38 2.90 -11.55
CA LEU A 38 -0.46 1.77 -11.98
C LEU A 38 -1.66 2.21 -12.81
N GLY A 39 -1.72 3.48 -13.19
CA GLY A 39 -2.73 4.06 -14.06
C GLY A 39 -4.11 4.12 -13.41
N TYR A 40 -5.11 4.35 -14.27
CA TYR A 40 -6.51 4.33 -13.86
C TYR A 40 -6.92 2.91 -13.49
N ILE A 41 -7.37 2.76 -12.25
CA ILE A 41 -7.84 1.49 -11.73
C ILE A 41 -9.35 1.39 -11.73
N VAL A 42 -9.84 0.18 -11.96
CA VAL A 42 -11.22 -0.18 -11.68
C VAL A 42 -11.22 -1.17 -10.51
N VAL A 43 -11.86 -0.78 -9.42
CA VAL A 43 -12.00 -1.63 -8.24
C VAL A 43 -13.07 -2.67 -8.55
N SER A 44 -12.68 -3.93 -8.63
CA SER A 44 -13.60 -5.04 -8.85
C SER A 44 -14.23 -5.50 -7.55
N ASN A 45 -13.47 -5.52 -6.44
CA ASN A 45 -13.94 -5.97 -5.13
C ASN A 45 -13.20 -5.28 -3.98
N ARG A 46 -13.88 -5.21 -2.82
CA ARG A 46 -13.27 -4.91 -1.52
C ARG A 46 -13.68 -5.94 -0.50
N ASN A 47 -12.70 -6.57 0.14
CA ASN A 47 -12.94 -7.53 1.20
C ASN A 47 -12.25 -7.07 2.50
N LYS A 48 -12.91 -7.28 3.63
CA LYS A 48 -12.34 -7.00 4.95
C LYS A 48 -12.36 -8.28 5.78
N ASN A 49 -11.16 -8.79 6.08
CA ASN A 49 -11.00 -9.93 6.96
C ASN A 49 -10.58 -9.44 8.35
N GLN A 50 -11.36 -9.78 9.36
CA GLN A 50 -11.13 -9.32 10.73
C GLN A 50 -11.23 -10.49 11.70
N THR A 51 -10.18 -10.69 12.51
CA THR A 51 -10.23 -11.62 13.63
C THR A 51 -10.48 -10.86 14.91
N THR A 52 -11.41 -11.35 15.72
CA THR A 52 -11.78 -10.72 16.99
C THR A 52 -11.63 -11.70 18.14
N PHE A 53 -11.39 -11.16 19.32
CA PHE A 53 -11.41 -11.84 20.59
C PHE A 53 -12.57 -11.26 21.38
N ASP A 54 -13.61 -12.07 21.52
CA ASP A 54 -14.82 -11.73 22.25
C ASP A 54 -14.67 -12.20 23.70
N VAL A 55 -14.85 -11.27 24.63
CA VAL A 55 -14.96 -11.53 26.06
C VAL A 55 -16.44 -11.63 26.36
N ASN A 56 -16.91 -12.84 26.62
CA ASN A 56 -18.29 -13.11 26.99
C ASN A 56 -18.41 -13.31 28.50
N GLY A 57 -19.52 -12.84 29.06
CA GLY A 57 -19.90 -13.08 30.44
C GLY A 57 -21.22 -13.83 30.50
N ASN A 58 -21.40 -14.64 31.53
CA ASN A 58 -22.67 -15.31 31.78
C ASN A 58 -23.05 -15.12 33.25
N ARG A 59 -24.07 -14.30 33.50
CA ARG A 59 -24.56 -14.00 34.86
C ARG A 59 -25.93 -14.60 35.16
N THR A 60 -26.67 -15.06 34.15
CA THR A 60 -28.07 -15.56 34.30
C THR A 60 -28.43 -16.72 33.36
N GLY A 61 -27.44 -17.44 32.82
CA GLY A 61 -27.66 -18.49 31.81
C GLY A 61 -27.73 -17.96 30.37
N THR A 62 -27.67 -16.64 30.18
CA THR A 62 -27.55 -16.00 28.86
C THR A 62 -26.14 -15.47 28.69
N GLU A 63 -25.48 -15.92 27.63
CA GLU A 63 -24.16 -15.39 27.24
C GLU A 63 -24.33 -13.96 26.71
N VAL A 64 -23.59 -13.03 27.31
CA VAL A 64 -23.59 -11.62 26.93
C VAL A 64 -22.17 -11.24 26.52
N LEU A 65 -22.04 -10.68 25.32
CA LEU A 65 -20.79 -10.08 24.86
C LEU A 65 -20.46 -8.86 25.73
N LEU A 66 -19.39 -8.96 26.52
CA LEU A 66 -18.95 -7.86 27.39
C LEU A 66 -17.98 -6.94 26.66
N LYS A 67 -17.10 -7.50 25.82
CA LYS A 67 -16.10 -6.72 25.08
C LYS A 67 -15.63 -7.47 23.85
N ARG A 68 -15.56 -6.78 22.71
CA ARG A 68 -14.94 -7.29 21.49
C ARG A 68 -13.63 -6.57 21.25
N ILE A 69 -12.54 -7.31 21.11
CA ILE A 69 -11.21 -6.79 20.81
C ILE A 69 -10.80 -7.28 19.42
N VAL A 70 -10.39 -6.38 18.55
CA VAL A 70 -9.88 -6.74 17.22
C VAL A 70 -8.44 -7.21 17.35
N LYS A 71 -8.17 -8.47 16.98
CA LYS A 71 -6.82 -9.05 17.03
C LYS A 71 -6.03 -8.79 15.76
N SER A 72 -6.69 -8.89 14.60
CA SER A 72 -6.14 -8.47 13.32
C SER A 72 -7.26 -8.01 12.41
N SER A 73 -6.94 -7.09 11.50
CA SER A 73 -7.81 -6.71 10.40
C SER A 73 -6.94 -6.50 9.17
N SER A 74 -7.33 -7.09 8.06
CA SER A 74 -6.81 -6.78 6.74
C SER A 74 -7.94 -6.32 5.83
N GLU A 75 -7.63 -5.38 4.95
CA GLU A 75 -8.54 -4.92 3.90
C GLU A 75 -7.86 -5.20 2.55
N THR A 76 -8.44 -6.09 1.76
CA THR A 76 -7.95 -6.41 0.41
C THR A 76 -8.78 -5.64 -0.61
N ILE A 77 -8.09 -4.90 -1.46
CA ILE A 77 -8.66 -4.19 -2.61
C ILE A 77 -8.21 -4.95 -3.86
N THR A 78 -9.18 -5.48 -4.60
CA THR A 78 -8.91 -6.08 -5.91
C THR A 78 -9.19 -5.06 -7.00
N PHE A 79 -8.22 -4.85 -7.88
CA PHE A 79 -8.36 -3.92 -9.00
C PHE A 79 -7.62 -4.40 -10.24
N TYR A 80 -7.93 -3.79 -11.38
CA TYR A 80 -7.19 -3.96 -12.61
C TYR A 80 -6.87 -2.60 -13.24
N SER A 81 -5.75 -2.52 -13.94
CA SER A 81 -5.31 -1.32 -14.67
C SER A 81 -5.67 -1.42 -16.15
N LYS A 82 -6.12 -0.30 -16.74
CA LYS A 82 -6.48 -0.22 -18.16
C LYS A 82 -5.43 0.42 -19.06
N ASN A 83 -4.46 1.15 -18.50
CA ASN A 83 -3.64 2.12 -19.27
C ASN A 83 -2.12 1.88 -19.21
N ASN A 84 -1.67 0.80 -18.57
CA ASN A 84 -0.25 0.48 -18.46
C ASN A 84 0.16 -0.51 -19.55
N SER A 85 1.42 -0.42 -20.00
CA SER A 85 2.02 -1.37 -20.93
C SER A 85 2.40 -2.69 -20.23
N ASP A 86 2.52 -3.77 -21.00
CA ASP A 86 2.94 -5.08 -20.51
C ASP A 86 4.28 -5.03 -19.78
N SER A 87 5.25 -4.28 -20.31
CA SER A 87 6.59 -4.18 -19.72
C SER A 87 6.58 -3.50 -18.35
N ASP A 88 5.68 -2.54 -18.14
CA ASP A 88 5.60 -1.77 -16.90
C ASP A 88 4.92 -2.59 -15.79
N ILE A 89 4.01 -3.50 -16.17
CA ILE A 89 3.23 -4.33 -15.25
C ILE A 89 3.89 -5.69 -14.95
N LEU A 90 4.57 -6.31 -15.92
CA LEU A 90 5.15 -7.64 -15.77
C LEU A 90 6.23 -7.69 -14.67
N ALA A 91 6.98 -6.60 -14.51
CA ALA A 91 7.98 -6.45 -13.45
C ALA A 91 7.34 -6.51 -12.04
N LEU A 92 6.15 -5.92 -11.86
CA LEU A 92 5.42 -5.96 -10.60
C LEU A 92 4.86 -7.34 -10.29
N HIS A 93 4.33 -8.04 -11.31
CA HIS A 93 3.86 -9.43 -11.18
C HIS A 93 4.98 -10.42 -10.82
N SER A 94 6.25 -10.08 -11.12
CA SER A 94 7.40 -10.91 -10.77
C SER A 94 8.09 -10.48 -9.46
N GLY A 95 7.53 -9.50 -8.74
CA GLY A 95 8.08 -8.98 -7.48
C GLY A 95 9.29 -8.06 -7.65
N THR A 96 9.56 -7.57 -8.86
CA THR A 96 10.63 -6.61 -9.14
C THR A 96 10.12 -5.16 -9.15
N SER A 97 11.01 -4.18 -9.06
CA SER A 97 10.66 -2.76 -9.17
C SER A 97 10.20 -2.45 -10.60
N ALA A 98 9.07 -1.76 -10.76
CA ALA A 98 8.57 -1.41 -12.08
C ALA A 98 9.44 -0.37 -12.78
N VAL A 99 9.45 -0.41 -14.11
CA VAL A 99 10.05 0.62 -14.96
C VAL A 99 9.04 1.75 -15.15
N VAL A 100 9.49 3.00 -15.08
CA VAL A 100 8.66 4.18 -15.27
C VAL A 100 8.44 4.42 -16.77
N GLY A 101 7.17 4.55 -17.19
CA GLY A 101 6.79 5.52 -18.21
C GLY A 101 6.77 5.06 -19.68
N SER A 102 6.01 4.02 -20.02
CA SER A 102 5.56 3.86 -21.40
C SER A 102 4.03 3.95 -21.50
N SER A 103 3.53 5.07 -22.02
CA SER A 103 2.13 5.22 -22.42
C SER A 103 1.78 4.11 -23.44
N GLY A 104 1.11 3.05 -22.99
CA GLY A 104 0.81 1.85 -23.77
C GLY A 104 -0.68 1.66 -23.99
N THR A 105 -1.03 1.03 -25.12
CA THR A 105 -2.41 0.75 -25.59
C THR A 105 -3.12 -0.38 -24.84
N GLY A 106 -2.72 -0.68 -23.60
CA GLY A 106 -3.15 -1.89 -22.88
C GLY A 106 -2.55 -3.18 -23.45
N ILE A 107 -2.82 -4.29 -22.76
CA ILE A 107 -2.24 -5.61 -23.05
C ILE A 107 -2.82 -6.18 -24.34
N THR A 108 -2.03 -6.26 -25.41
CA THR A 108 -2.40 -6.97 -26.62
C THR A 108 -1.72 -8.34 -26.66
N GLY A 109 -2.48 -9.40 -26.40
CA GLY A 109 -2.10 -10.77 -26.80
C GLY A 109 -1.49 -11.67 -25.74
N VAL A 110 -1.56 -11.33 -24.45
CA VAL A 110 -1.11 -12.26 -23.41
C VAL A 110 -2.25 -13.17 -22.96
N THR A 111 -2.01 -14.48 -23.04
CA THR A 111 -2.91 -15.53 -22.53
C THR A 111 -2.19 -16.31 -21.45
N GLY A 112 -2.80 -16.42 -20.26
CA GLY A 112 -2.36 -17.36 -19.22
C GLY A 112 -1.31 -16.79 -18.27
N PHE A 113 -1.57 -15.61 -17.72
CA PHE A 113 -0.80 -15.10 -16.59
C PHE A 113 -1.02 -15.98 -15.36
N THR A 114 0.05 -16.63 -14.90
CA THR A 114 0.10 -17.33 -13.61
C THR A 114 1.04 -16.55 -12.71
N ASP A 115 0.51 -15.95 -11.64
CA ASP A 115 1.36 -15.33 -10.63
C ASP A 115 2.13 -16.42 -9.87
N THR A 116 3.45 -16.30 -9.86
CA THR A 116 4.36 -17.19 -9.12
C THR A 116 5.21 -16.42 -8.11
N ALA A 117 5.06 -15.10 -8.02
CA ALA A 117 5.84 -14.26 -7.12
C ALA A 117 5.20 -14.21 -5.73
N ALA A 118 6.05 -14.10 -4.70
CA ALA A 118 5.58 -13.80 -3.36
C ALA A 118 5.03 -12.37 -3.29
N PRO A 119 4.04 -12.08 -2.42
CA PRO A 119 3.51 -10.73 -2.25
C PRO A 119 4.61 -9.74 -1.90
N ALA A 120 4.64 -8.61 -2.61
CA ALA A 120 5.58 -7.53 -2.37
C ALA A 120 5.05 -6.59 -1.28
N ASN A 121 5.84 -6.33 -0.23
CA ASN A 121 5.49 -5.31 0.77
C ASN A 121 5.82 -3.91 0.21
N GLY A 122 5.01 -2.92 0.51
CA GLY A 122 5.22 -1.58 0.00
C GLY A 122 4.22 -0.52 0.47
N ASP A 123 4.33 0.65 -0.16
CA ASP A 123 3.34 1.71 -0.09
C ASP A 123 2.37 1.59 -1.25
N PHE A 124 1.10 1.86 -0.96
CA PHE A 124 0.06 2.03 -1.97
C PHE A 124 -0.58 3.41 -1.81
N VAL A 125 -0.78 4.13 -2.91
CA VAL A 125 -1.45 5.43 -2.90
C VAL A 125 -2.58 5.42 -3.93
N LEU A 126 -3.76 5.83 -3.50
CA LEU A 126 -4.91 6.08 -4.38
C LEU A 126 -5.14 7.57 -4.48
N VAL A 127 -5.21 8.08 -5.70
CA VAL A 127 -5.46 9.49 -6.00
C VAL A 127 -6.74 9.61 -6.79
N GLY A 128 -7.75 10.29 -6.24
CA GLY A 128 -8.88 10.73 -7.04
C GLY A 128 -8.42 11.81 -8.02
N GLN A 129 -8.74 11.67 -9.30
CA GLN A 129 -8.44 12.68 -10.30
C GLN A 129 -9.69 13.52 -10.59
N SER A 130 -9.49 14.83 -10.67
CA SER A 130 -10.51 15.80 -11.09
C SER A 130 -9.99 16.57 -12.31
N PRO A 131 -10.84 16.77 -13.35
CA PRO A 131 -10.50 17.61 -14.50
C PRO A 131 -10.46 19.11 -14.14
N ASP A 132 -11.01 19.51 -13.00
CA ASP A 132 -10.97 20.88 -12.51
C ASP A 132 -9.72 21.11 -11.64
N ALA A 133 -8.82 21.97 -12.13
CA ALA A 133 -7.59 22.36 -11.43
C ALA A 133 -7.84 23.09 -10.09
N SER A 134 -9.06 23.59 -9.86
CA SER A 134 -9.49 24.21 -8.61
C SER A 134 -10.13 23.22 -7.63
N ALA A 135 -10.36 21.98 -8.06
CA ALA A 135 -11.00 20.98 -7.21
C ALA A 135 -10.07 20.50 -6.09
N LEU A 136 -10.72 20.04 -5.02
CA LEU A 136 -10.06 19.25 -3.99
C LEU A 136 -10.12 17.78 -4.40
N VAL A 137 -8.97 17.12 -4.39
CA VAL A 137 -8.83 15.69 -4.64
C VAL A 137 -8.50 14.94 -3.38
N GLN A 138 -9.08 13.74 -3.27
CA GLN A 138 -8.81 12.85 -2.17
C GLN A 138 -7.60 11.98 -2.51
N VAL A 139 -6.62 11.96 -1.61
CA VAL A 139 -5.46 11.06 -1.69
C VAL A 139 -5.54 10.11 -0.50
N ALA A 140 -5.53 8.80 -0.73
CA ALA A 140 -5.46 7.81 0.32
C ALA A 140 -4.12 7.08 0.24
N TRP A 141 -3.29 7.24 1.26
CA TRP A 141 -1.99 6.58 1.37
C TRP A 141 -2.06 5.45 2.38
N PHE A 142 -1.61 4.28 1.93
CA PHE A 142 -1.50 3.04 2.66
C PHE A 142 -0.01 2.73 2.80
N PRO A 143 0.62 3.17 3.90
CA PRO A 143 2.06 3.03 4.09
C PRO A 143 2.52 1.59 4.27
N TYR A 144 1.60 0.67 4.55
CA TYR A 144 1.94 -0.72 4.71
C TYR A 144 0.90 -1.61 4.04
N ALA A 145 1.23 -2.01 2.83
CA ALA A 145 0.41 -2.81 1.97
C ALA A 145 1.22 -3.96 1.37
N GLN A 146 0.51 -5.02 0.96
CA GLN A 146 1.05 -6.14 0.19
C GLN A 146 0.39 -6.16 -1.17
N LEU A 147 1.18 -6.12 -2.23
CA LEU A 147 0.72 -6.28 -3.60
C LEU A 147 0.99 -7.73 -4.07
N SER A 148 -0.02 -8.37 -4.62
CA SER A 148 0.11 -9.65 -5.33
C SER A 148 -0.71 -9.61 -6.62
N GLY A 149 -0.28 -10.35 -7.64
CA GLY A 149 -1.11 -10.62 -8.79
C GLY A 149 -2.20 -11.62 -8.45
N SER A 150 -3.44 -11.36 -8.85
CA SER A 150 -4.58 -12.26 -8.61
C SER A 150 -5.18 -12.84 -9.90
N GLY A 151 -4.42 -12.77 -10.99
CA GLY A 151 -4.75 -13.36 -12.29
C GLY A 151 -5.15 -12.32 -13.33
N GLU A 152 -6.21 -12.62 -14.07
CA GLU A 152 -6.71 -11.78 -15.18
C GLU A 152 -8.18 -11.39 -14.93
N ALA A 153 -8.51 -10.13 -15.16
CA ALA A 153 -9.89 -9.65 -15.28
C ALA A 153 -10.28 -9.54 -16.76
N THR A 154 -11.57 -9.73 -17.08
CA THR A 154 -12.10 -9.56 -18.44
C THR A 154 -13.22 -8.52 -18.44
N GLU A 155 -13.12 -7.53 -19.32
CA GLU A 155 -14.16 -6.52 -19.54
C GLU A 155 -14.20 -6.15 -21.03
N ASP A 156 -15.38 -6.15 -21.65
CA ASP A 156 -15.59 -5.82 -23.07
C ASP A 156 -14.59 -6.52 -24.02
N ILE A 157 -14.36 -7.83 -23.80
CA ILE A 157 -13.49 -8.72 -24.62
C ILE A 157 -11.98 -8.46 -24.40
N LEU A 158 -11.62 -7.38 -23.69
CA LEU A 158 -10.25 -7.10 -23.29
C LEU A 158 -9.90 -7.80 -21.98
N ARG A 159 -8.66 -8.25 -21.87
CA ARG A 159 -8.09 -8.88 -20.67
C ARG A 159 -7.13 -7.91 -20.00
N TYR A 160 -7.24 -7.80 -18.69
CA TYR A 160 -6.43 -6.91 -17.88
C TYR A 160 -5.78 -7.69 -16.73
N PRO A 161 -4.57 -7.32 -16.31
CA PRO A 161 -3.95 -7.92 -15.14
C PRO A 161 -4.72 -7.47 -13.89
N GLN A 162 -5.00 -8.43 -13.01
CA GLN A 162 -5.67 -8.19 -11.74
C GLN A 162 -4.66 -8.21 -10.60
N PHE A 163 -4.81 -7.25 -9.69
CA PHE A 163 -4.01 -7.11 -8.49
C PHE A 163 -4.88 -7.20 -7.25
N ASP A 164 -4.33 -7.82 -6.22
CA ASP A 164 -4.81 -7.73 -4.86
C ASP A 164 -3.83 -6.89 -4.05
N VAL A 165 -4.32 -5.78 -3.49
CA VAL A 165 -3.60 -5.02 -2.48
C VAL A 165 -4.21 -5.32 -1.12
N THR A 166 -3.46 -6.04 -0.29
CA THR A 166 -3.83 -6.31 1.11
C THR A 166 -3.20 -5.27 2.00
N ASN A 167 -4.02 -4.38 2.54
CA ASN A 167 -3.57 -3.37 3.49
C ASN A 167 -3.42 -4.00 4.88
N LEU A 168 -2.26 -3.80 5.48
CA LEU A 168 -1.90 -4.35 6.76
C LEU A 168 -1.95 -3.26 7.82
N ALA A 169 -2.48 -3.61 9.00
CA ALA A 169 -2.52 -2.68 10.12
C ALA A 169 -1.09 -2.41 10.63
N TRP A 170 -0.74 -1.14 10.75
CA TRP A 170 0.50 -0.69 11.36
C TRP A 170 0.25 -0.42 12.85
N ALA A 171 1.07 -1.04 13.71
CA ALA A 171 0.93 -1.04 15.16
C ALA A 171 1.21 0.32 15.85
N SER A 172 1.91 1.25 15.20
CA SER A 172 2.18 2.59 15.74
C SER A 172 1.33 3.66 15.04
N ASN A 173 0.73 4.57 15.81
CA ASN A 173 -0.07 5.69 15.30
C ASN A 173 0.70 6.45 14.21
N PHE A 174 0.13 6.59 13.00
CA PHE A 174 0.77 7.29 11.86
C PHE A 174 1.19 8.74 12.14
N SER A 175 0.71 9.33 13.24
CA SER A 175 1.08 10.66 13.70
C SER A 175 2.59 10.91 13.78
N THR A 176 3.43 9.90 14.03
CA THR A 176 4.89 10.06 14.12
C THR A 176 5.61 9.96 12.78
N VAL A 177 4.87 9.65 11.71
CA VAL A 177 5.40 9.29 10.38
C VAL A 177 5.03 10.35 9.37
N ILE A 178 3.89 11.01 9.56
CA ILE A 178 3.40 12.07 8.69
C ILE A 178 4.38 13.25 8.74
N ASP A 179 5.04 13.53 7.61
CA ASP A 179 5.85 14.73 7.44
C ASP A 179 5.03 15.98 7.78
N SER A 180 5.64 16.96 8.45
CA SER A 180 5.11 18.30 8.66
C SER A 180 4.50 18.94 7.40
N LYS A 181 5.01 18.61 6.21
CA LYS A 181 4.50 19.04 4.90
C LYS A 181 3.17 18.39 4.52
N LEU A 182 2.90 17.20 5.04
CA LEU A 182 1.67 16.44 4.79
C LEU A 182 0.58 16.77 5.82
N ALA A 183 0.98 17.12 7.05
CA ALA A 183 0.07 17.41 8.15
C ALA A 183 -1.10 18.38 7.81
N PRO A 184 -0.92 19.46 7.04
CA PRO A 184 -2.02 20.37 6.68
C PRO A 184 -3.12 19.74 5.83
N TYR A 185 -2.81 18.68 5.09
CA TYR A 185 -3.75 18.04 4.17
C TYR A 185 -4.47 16.84 4.80
N VAL A 186 -4.05 16.38 5.98
CA VAL A 186 -4.62 15.20 6.64
C VAL A 186 -6.05 15.48 7.08
N THR A 187 -6.98 14.66 6.60
CA THR A 187 -8.40 14.69 7.02
C THR A 187 -8.76 13.53 7.93
N SER A 188 -8.09 12.39 7.78
CA SER A 188 -8.21 11.27 8.71
C SER A 188 -6.98 10.38 8.68
N SER A 189 -6.71 9.71 9.80
CA SER A 189 -5.70 8.66 9.91
C SER A 189 -6.28 7.49 10.69
N SER A 190 -6.04 6.26 10.23
CA SER A 190 -6.42 5.03 10.94
C SER A 190 -5.17 4.24 11.34
N ALA A 191 -5.27 2.92 11.57
CA ALA A 191 -4.10 2.05 11.66
C ALA A 191 -3.67 1.50 10.29
N VAL A 192 -4.42 1.78 9.22
CA VAL A 192 -4.24 1.16 7.89
C VAL A 192 -3.92 2.21 6.81
N LYS A 193 -4.46 3.43 6.94
CA LYS A 193 -4.27 4.49 5.95
C LYS A 193 -4.28 5.89 6.55
N VAL A 194 -3.75 6.82 5.78
CA VAL A 194 -3.91 8.27 5.95
C VAL A 194 -4.66 8.81 4.74
N VAL A 195 -5.66 9.65 4.98
CA VAL A 195 -6.45 10.29 3.92
C VAL A 195 -6.18 11.77 3.93
N PHE A 196 -5.82 12.29 2.77
CA PHE A 196 -5.58 13.70 2.51
C PHE A 196 -6.69 14.28 1.63
N LEU A 197 -6.95 15.56 1.82
CA LEU A 197 -7.74 16.37 0.92
C LEU A 197 -6.83 17.49 0.40
N VAL A 198 -6.55 17.45 -0.90
CA VAL A 198 -5.46 18.22 -1.51
C VAL A 198 -6.02 19.06 -2.65
N PRO A 199 -5.71 20.36 -2.77
CA PRO A 199 -5.98 21.11 -3.98
C PRO A 199 -5.26 20.46 -5.18
N GLN A 200 -5.93 20.29 -6.32
CA GLN A 200 -5.34 19.63 -7.50
C GLN A 200 -3.98 20.24 -7.88
N ALA A 201 -3.83 21.57 -7.76
CA ALA A 201 -2.56 22.28 -8.03
C ALA A 201 -1.39 21.91 -7.09
N GLN A 202 -1.67 21.30 -5.93
CA GLN A 202 -0.66 20.89 -4.94
C GLN A 202 -0.46 19.36 -4.90
N LEU A 203 -1.16 18.61 -5.76
CA LEU A 203 -1.12 17.16 -5.79
C LEU A 203 0.31 16.62 -5.96
N ASP A 204 1.06 17.15 -6.91
CA ASP A 204 2.45 16.70 -7.17
C ASP A 204 3.36 16.92 -5.96
N ALA A 205 3.19 18.03 -5.25
CA ALA A 205 3.96 18.33 -4.05
C ALA A 205 3.62 17.37 -2.90
N VAL A 206 2.34 17.01 -2.75
CA VAL A 206 1.88 16.02 -1.76
C VAL A 206 2.40 14.62 -2.12
N LEU A 207 2.30 14.19 -3.38
CA LEU A 207 2.85 12.91 -3.82
C LEU A 207 4.37 12.83 -3.61
N THR A 208 5.09 13.92 -3.88
CA THR A 208 6.53 14.03 -3.60
C THR A 208 6.82 13.92 -2.09
N ALA A 209 6.00 14.55 -1.24
CA ALA A 209 6.16 14.45 0.21
C ALA A 209 5.85 13.03 0.74
N ILE A 210 4.85 12.35 0.18
CA ILE A 210 4.60 10.93 0.49
C ILE A 210 5.79 10.08 0.05
N GLN A 211 6.37 10.32 -1.12
CA GLN A 211 7.59 9.64 -1.57
C GLN A 211 8.81 9.90 -0.66
N GLY A 212 8.95 11.12 -0.14
CA GLY A 212 9.97 11.45 0.85
C GLY A 212 9.76 10.78 2.22
N THR A 213 8.54 10.32 2.49
CA THR A 213 8.19 9.62 3.72
C THR A 213 8.39 8.12 3.52
N SER A 214 9.21 7.48 4.37
CA SER A 214 9.29 6.02 4.40
C SER A 214 8.46 5.48 5.56
N ALA A 215 7.63 4.49 5.23
CA ALA A 215 6.70 3.86 6.15
C ALA A 215 7.35 2.96 7.21
N ALA A 216 8.58 2.49 7.02
CA ALA A 216 9.25 1.73 8.07
C ALA A 216 9.93 2.72 9.03
N PRO A 217 9.59 2.82 10.32
CA PRO A 217 10.29 3.70 11.25
C PRO A 217 11.78 3.36 11.31
N ALA A 218 12.62 4.38 11.47
CA ALA A 218 14.04 4.15 11.69
C ALA A 218 14.24 3.36 12.99
N PHE A 219 15.17 2.41 12.98
CA PHE A 219 15.51 1.61 14.13
C PHE A 219 15.89 2.49 15.32
N GLN A 220 15.28 2.20 16.46
CA GLN A 220 15.59 2.76 17.77
C GLN A 220 16.36 1.74 18.62
N THR A 221 17.41 2.21 19.31
CA THR A 221 18.16 1.45 20.31
C THR A 221 17.39 1.39 21.62
N SER A 222 17.61 0.33 22.42
CA SER A 222 16.92 0.12 23.70
C SER A 222 15.39 0.23 23.61
N HIS A 223 14.83 -0.18 22.47
CA HIS A 223 13.41 -0.08 22.16
C HIS A 223 12.76 -1.46 22.16
N ALA A 224 11.56 -1.56 22.72
CA ALA A 224 10.79 -2.80 22.72
C ALA A 224 10.03 -2.96 21.40
N TYR A 225 10.42 -3.96 20.61
CA TYR A 225 9.75 -4.33 19.37
C TYR A 225 8.81 -5.51 19.59
N ALA A 226 7.59 -5.38 19.09
CA ALA A 226 6.60 -6.45 19.01
C ALA A 226 6.89 -7.36 17.81
N LEU A 227 6.31 -8.57 17.85
CA LEU A 227 6.37 -9.49 16.72
C LEU A 227 5.67 -8.85 15.51
N ASN A 228 6.33 -8.91 14.36
CA ASN A 228 5.96 -8.29 13.08
C ASN A 228 6.16 -6.76 12.97
N ASP A 229 6.77 -6.11 13.97
CA ASP A 229 7.21 -4.73 13.79
C ASP A 229 8.19 -4.64 12.62
N ILE A 230 8.01 -3.64 11.76
CA ILE A 230 8.93 -3.37 10.65
C ILE A 230 9.76 -2.14 10.98
N VAL A 231 11.05 -2.22 10.69
CA VAL A 231 12.00 -1.12 10.84
C VAL A 231 12.86 -0.99 9.60
N ARG A 232 13.49 0.17 9.45
CA ARG A 232 14.61 0.39 8.55
C ARG A 232 15.86 0.79 9.35
N PRO A 233 17.06 0.60 8.79
CA PRO A 233 18.27 1.13 9.41
C PRO A 233 18.20 2.66 9.59
N THR A 234 18.93 3.21 10.56
CA THR A 234 19.02 4.67 10.75
C THR A 234 19.62 5.35 9.53
N THR A 235 20.64 4.73 8.94
CA THR A 235 21.16 5.05 7.59
C THR A 235 20.62 4.02 6.61
N ALA A 236 19.63 4.41 5.81
CA ALA A 236 18.94 3.54 4.87
C ALA A 236 19.92 2.76 3.96
N ASN A 237 19.71 1.45 3.85
CA ASN A 237 20.50 0.55 3.01
C ASN A 237 19.71 -0.09 1.87
N GLY A 238 18.49 0.40 1.60
CA GLY A 238 17.59 -0.15 0.58
C GLY A 238 16.63 -1.24 1.08
N PHE A 239 16.70 -1.65 2.35
CA PHE A 239 15.90 -2.76 2.87
C PHE A 239 15.12 -2.40 4.13
N THR A 240 14.04 -3.14 4.34
CA THR A 240 13.28 -3.13 5.59
C THR A 240 13.42 -4.48 6.29
N TYR A 241 13.21 -4.47 7.59
CA TYR A 241 13.46 -5.61 8.46
C TYR A 241 12.27 -5.82 9.38
N LYS A 242 11.74 -7.04 9.40
CA LYS A 242 10.61 -7.41 10.25
C LYS A 242 11.11 -8.13 11.49
N ALA A 243 10.65 -7.72 12.66
CA ALA A 243 10.86 -8.42 13.92
C ALA A 243 10.17 -9.79 13.85
N THR A 244 10.96 -10.86 13.69
CA THR A 244 10.51 -12.25 13.72
C THR A 244 10.63 -12.87 15.11
N THR A 245 11.28 -12.18 16.04
CA THR A 245 11.21 -12.46 17.47
C THR A 245 11.05 -11.14 18.22
N ALA A 246 9.97 -11.02 19.00
CA ALA A 246 9.73 -9.85 19.84
C ALA A 246 10.81 -9.74 20.93
N GLY A 247 11.19 -8.52 21.28
CA GLY A 247 12.24 -8.29 22.28
C GLY A 247 12.62 -6.83 22.39
N THR A 248 13.65 -6.54 23.18
CA THR A 248 14.23 -5.20 23.31
C THR A 248 15.52 -5.14 22.51
N SER A 249 15.67 -4.11 21.67
CA SER A 249 16.89 -3.89 20.91
C SER A 249 18.10 -3.57 21.80
N ALA A 250 19.30 -3.85 21.30
CA ALA A 250 20.53 -3.48 21.98
C ALA A 250 20.68 -1.95 22.10
N SER A 251 21.64 -1.52 22.91
CA SER A 251 22.04 -0.11 23.02
C SER A 251 22.72 0.44 21.76
N THR A 252 23.08 -0.43 20.81
CA THR A 252 23.70 -0.09 19.53
C THR A 252 22.93 -0.71 18.37
N GLU A 253 22.86 -0.01 17.25
CA GLU A 253 22.26 -0.52 16.02
C GLU A 253 23.09 -1.68 15.45
N PRO A 254 22.45 -2.78 15.02
CA PRO A 254 23.17 -3.90 14.43
C PRO A 254 23.59 -3.60 12.99
N THR A 255 24.56 -4.36 12.48
CA THR A 255 24.86 -4.35 11.04
C THR A 255 23.76 -5.09 10.28
N TRP A 256 23.07 -4.37 9.42
CA TRP A 256 21.91 -4.89 8.71
C TRP A 256 22.28 -5.74 7.48
N PRO A 257 21.86 -7.01 7.40
CA PRO A 257 22.18 -7.87 6.27
C PRO A 257 21.38 -7.48 5.02
N THR A 258 22.01 -7.50 3.85
CA THR A 258 21.36 -7.16 2.57
C THR A 258 20.87 -8.37 1.77
N ALA A 259 21.33 -9.58 2.12
CA ALA A 259 20.89 -10.82 1.51
C ALA A 259 19.45 -11.18 1.90
N ALA A 260 18.65 -11.65 0.94
CA ALA A 260 17.23 -11.99 1.12
C ALA A 260 17.05 -12.98 2.29
N ASN A 261 15.99 -12.77 3.09
CA ASN A 261 15.63 -13.60 4.25
C ASN A 261 16.70 -13.77 5.34
N SER A 262 17.78 -12.99 5.29
CA SER A 262 18.82 -13.03 6.32
C SER A 262 18.31 -12.45 7.64
N THR A 263 18.79 -13.01 8.75
CA THR A 263 18.40 -12.60 10.09
C THR A 263 19.51 -11.81 10.78
N VAL A 264 19.10 -10.90 11.67
CA VAL A 264 20.01 -10.17 12.55
C VAL A 264 19.38 -10.03 13.92
N THR A 265 20.17 -10.23 14.98
CA THR A 265 19.73 -10.07 16.36
C THR A 265 20.22 -8.74 16.90
N SER A 266 19.35 -7.99 17.57
CA SER A 266 19.71 -6.82 18.36
C SER A 266 19.11 -6.97 19.75
N GLY A 267 19.95 -7.12 20.77
CA GLY A 267 19.51 -7.39 22.13
C GLY A 267 18.78 -8.74 22.21
N THR A 268 17.50 -8.72 22.58
CA THR A 268 16.62 -9.91 22.59
C THR A 268 15.65 -9.97 21.41
N ALA A 269 15.64 -8.96 20.53
CA ALA A 269 14.83 -8.95 19.32
C ALA A 269 15.59 -9.54 18.12
N THR A 270 14.90 -10.32 17.28
CA THR A 270 15.43 -10.85 16.02
C THR A 270 14.66 -10.26 14.86
N PHE A 271 15.37 -9.78 13.86
CA PHE A 271 14.82 -9.20 12.65
C PHE A 271 15.20 -10.02 11.42
N THR A 272 14.30 -10.12 10.45
CA THR A 272 14.51 -10.78 9.16
C THR A 272 14.31 -9.77 8.03
N ARG A 273 15.26 -9.72 7.09
CA ARG A 273 15.16 -8.88 5.88
C ARG A 273 13.91 -9.26 5.08
N GLN A 274 13.09 -8.27 4.72
CA GLN A 274 11.93 -8.44 3.84
C GLN A 274 12.30 -8.27 2.35
#